data_AF-A0A1H0W3T3-F1
#
_entry.id   AF-A0A1H0W3T3-F1
#
_cell.length_a   1.000
_cell.length_b   1.000
_cell.length_c   1.000
_cell.angle_alpha   90.00
_cell.angle_beta   90.00
_cell.angle_gamma   90.00
#
_symmetry.space_group_name_H-M   'P 1'
#
loop_
_entity.id
_entity.type
_entity.pdbx_description
1 polymer ?
#
loop_
_entity_poly.entity_id
_entity_poly.type
_entity_poly.pdbx_seq_one_letter_code
_entity_poly.pdbx_strand_id
1 'polypeptide(L)'
;MKRTLYPWERGVRFDRGVLVGELGPGRHRVPMRSVLTRVDVRSRTMTPAAQEVPTADGVLVRVTVVVRWAVTSPTKFVMESAEPESDLYTAVQLALRAAVVTRAHSAVDPERDAVAVEMLAGVAARAEELGITVSEVAVRDVVMPGELRRAALAELVAASEGRAALERARGETAALRSLLNAARLAEEHPALLELRALQTASTVVVDRPARKS
;
A
#
# COMPACT_ATOMS: atom_id res chain seq x y z
N MET A 1 -2.79 14.81 47.12
CA MET A 1 -4.14 14.72 46.50
C MET A 1 -4.35 13.33 45.92
N LYS A 2 -5.59 12.82 45.88
CA LYS A 2 -5.89 11.55 45.20
C LYS A 2 -6.02 11.83 43.70
N ARG A 3 -5.27 11.12 42.86
CA ARG A 3 -5.42 11.17 41.40
C ARG A 3 -5.83 9.81 40.89
N THR A 4 -6.72 9.78 39.90
CA THR A 4 -7.20 8.55 39.27
C THR A 4 -6.60 8.48 37.87
N LEU A 5 -5.98 7.36 37.55
CA LEU A 5 -5.48 7.03 36.21
C LEU A 5 -6.43 6.04 35.55
N TYR A 6 -6.81 6.32 34.30
CA TYR A 6 -7.66 5.40 33.53
C TYR A 6 -6.86 4.17 33.07
N PRO A 7 -7.54 3.07 32.66
CA PRO A 7 -6.87 1.84 32.20
C PRO A 7 -5.82 2.05 31.09
N TRP A 8 -6.06 3.03 30.22
CA TRP A 8 -5.21 3.39 29.09
C TRP A 8 -4.17 4.47 29.42
N GLU A 9 -4.09 4.91 30.67
CA GLU A 9 -3.11 5.89 31.09
C GLU A 9 -2.05 5.24 31.96
N ARG A 10 -0.84 5.78 31.87
CA ARG A 10 0.25 5.53 32.81
C ARG A 10 0.73 6.87 33.37
N GLY A 11 1.09 6.87 34.64
CA GLY A 11 1.55 8.07 35.33
C GLY A 11 3.04 8.01 35.60
N VAL A 12 3.84 8.91 35.05
CA VAL A 12 5.25 9.07 35.44
C VAL A 12 5.30 10.08 36.57
N ARG A 13 5.75 9.63 37.76
CA ARG A 13 5.77 10.47 38.96
C ARG A 13 7.18 10.96 39.26
N PHE A 14 7.29 12.28 39.41
CA PHE A 14 8.49 12.97 39.88
C PHE A 14 8.23 13.55 41.26
N ASP A 15 9.13 13.35 42.21
CA ASP A 15 9.09 14.02 43.52
C ASP A 15 10.31 14.92 43.66
N ARG A 16 10.07 16.22 43.79
CA ARG A 16 11.13 17.26 43.84
C ARG A 16 12.17 17.14 42.71
N GLY A 17 11.72 16.75 41.52
CA GLY A 17 12.58 16.59 40.34
C GLY A 17 13.25 15.22 40.20
N VAL A 18 13.09 14.31 41.17
CA VAL A 18 13.62 12.94 41.09
C VAL A 18 12.53 11.99 40.58
N LEU A 19 12.88 11.14 39.60
CA LEU A 19 11.99 10.08 39.14
C LEU A 19 11.75 9.09 40.29
N VAL A 20 10.49 8.89 40.67
CA VAL A 20 10.14 7.88 41.68
C VAL A 20 9.65 6.58 41.04
N GLY A 21 9.06 6.67 39.85
CA GLY A 21 8.64 5.50 39.07
C GLY A 21 7.33 5.71 38.30
N GLU A 22 6.88 4.62 37.69
CA GLU A 22 5.63 4.54 36.93
C GLU A 22 4.46 4.12 37.84
N LEU A 23 3.29 4.72 37.61
CA LEU A 23 2.02 4.40 38.24
C LEU A 23 1.09 3.78 37.20
N GLY A 24 0.63 2.56 37.49
CA GLY A 24 -0.40 1.87 36.71
C GLY A 24 -1.81 2.46 36.89
N PRO A 25 -2.82 1.88 36.23
CA PRO A 25 -4.19 2.36 36.32
C PRO A 25 -4.75 2.22 37.74
N GLY A 26 -5.70 3.10 38.11
CA GLY A 26 -6.32 3.11 39.43
C GLY A 26 -6.10 4.40 40.23
N ARG A 27 -6.45 4.35 41.52
CA ARG A 27 -6.45 5.53 42.39
C ARG A 27 -5.17 5.60 43.22
N HIS A 28 -4.38 6.63 42.99
CA HIS A 28 -3.08 6.82 43.64
C HIS A 28 -3.07 8.05 44.55
N ARG A 29 -2.40 7.95 45.69
CA ARG A 29 -2.16 9.09 46.59
C ARG A 29 -0.87 9.78 46.18
N VAL A 30 -1.00 10.91 45.52
CA VAL A 30 0.13 11.70 45.00
C VAL A 30 0.41 12.86 45.97
N PRO A 31 1.63 12.99 46.52
CA PRO A 31 2.02 14.12 47.36
C PRO A 31 1.75 15.48 46.68
N MET A 32 1.56 16.55 47.46
CA MET A 32 1.28 17.89 46.88
C MET A 32 2.48 18.46 46.12
N ARG A 33 3.72 18.09 46.51
CA ARG A 33 4.97 18.56 45.88
C ARG A 33 5.49 17.67 44.75
N SER A 34 4.77 16.61 44.41
CA SER A 34 5.14 15.72 43.31
C SER A 34 4.40 16.07 42.02
N VAL A 35 5.10 16.01 40.90
CA VAL A 35 4.55 16.17 39.56
C VAL A 35 4.16 14.79 39.02
N LEU A 36 2.98 14.71 38.41
CA LEU A 36 2.50 13.50 37.75
C LEU A 36 2.22 13.81 36.29
N THR A 37 3.03 13.24 35.39
CA THR A 37 2.83 13.31 33.94
C THR A 37 2.01 12.10 33.51
N ARG A 38 0.86 12.34 32.87
CA ARG A 38 -0.01 11.28 32.34
C ARG A 38 0.37 11.01 30.90
N VAL A 39 0.57 9.75 30.56
CA VAL A 39 0.91 9.29 29.21
C VAL A 39 -0.16 8.30 28.76
N ASP A 40 -0.70 8.50 27.56
CA ASP A 40 -1.64 7.57 26.95
C ASP A 40 -0.87 6.44 26.24
N VAL A 41 -1.18 5.19 26.59
CA VAL A 41 -0.55 3.99 26.01
C VAL A 41 -1.36 3.40 24.84
N ARG A 42 -2.47 4.03 24.44
CA ARG A 42 -3.24 3.60 23.27
C ARG A 42 -2.42 3.76 21.99
N SER A 43 -2.72 2.87 21.05
CA SER A 43 -2.27 3.00 19.67
C SER A 43 -2.77 4.31 19.07
N ARG A 44 -1.85 5.06 18.48
CA ARG A 44 -2.08 6.32 17.76
C ARG A 44 -1.56 6.19 16.35
N THR A 45 -2.15 6.97 15.46
CA THR A 45 -1.73 7.04 14.06
C THR A 45 -1.14 8.41 13.81
N MET A 46 0.04 8.46 13.21
CA MET A 46 0.59 9.68 12.63
C MET A 46 0.68 9.54 11.11
N THR A 47 0.47 10.66 10.41
CA THR A 47 0.70 10.75 8.96
C THR A 47 1.71 11.87 8.75
N PRO A 48 3.00 11.56 8.53
CA PRO A 48 3.98 12.55 8.16
C PRO A 48 3.57 13.30 6.89
N ALA A 49 3.98 14.56 6.77
CA ALA A 49 3.80 15.32 5.55
C ALA A 49 4.45 14.60 4.37
N ALA A 50 3.80 14.68 3.21
CA ALA A 50 4.30 14.07 1.99
C ALA A 50 5.69 14.62 1.66
N GLN A 51 6.63 13.72 1.35
CA GLN A 51 8.01 14.08 1.03
C GLN A 51 8.28 13.91 -0.45
N GLU A 52 8.99 14.86 -1.04
CA GLU A 52 9.59 14.75 -2.36
C GLU A 52 11.01 14.21 -2.20
N VAL A 53 11.23 12.99 -2.70
CA VAL A 53 12.50 12.28 -2.54
C VAL A 53 12.99 11.84 -3.92
N PRO A 54 14.26 12.09 -4.28
CA PRO A 54 14.84 11.54 -5.50
C PRO A 54 15.02 10.02 -5.34
N THR A 55 14.61 9.29 -6.37
CA THR A 55 14.85 7.86 -6.53
C THR A 55 16.27 7.62 -7.07
N ALA A 56 16.68 6.35 -7.12
CA ALA A 56 18.01 5.95 -7.59
C ALA A 56 18.31 6.41 -9.04
N ASP A 57 17.28 6.57 -9.86
CA ASP A 57 17.36 7.02 -11.25
C ASP A 57 17.13 8.55 -11.41
N GLY A 58 17.10 9.29 -10.30
CA GLY A 58 17.04 10.76 -10.30
C GLY A 58 15.63 11.34 -10.45
N VAL A 59 14.59 10.51 -10.50
CA VAL A 59 13.20 10.97 -10.57
C VAL A 59 12.71 11.37 -9.17
N LEU A 60 12.20 12.59 -9.03
CA LEU A 60 11.58 13.06 -7.80
C LEU A 60 10.18 12.44 -7.65
N VAL A 61 9.98 11.61 -6.63
CA VAL A 61 8.67 11.04 -6.30
C VAL A 61 8.15 11.64 -5.00
N ARG A 62 6.85 11.90 -4.94
CA ARG A 62 6.18 12.38 -3.73
C ARG A 62 5.51 11.22 -3.01
N VAL A 63 6.00 10.87 -1.83
CA VAL A 63 5.53 9.70 -1.07
C VAL A 63 4.85 10.15 0.22
N THR A 64 3.71 9.53 0.52
CA THR A 64 2.98 9.71 1.78
C THR A 64 2.92 8.38 2.51
N VAL A 65 3.17 8.40 3.81
CA VAL A 65 3.15 7.20 4.67
C VAL A 65 2.24 7.42 5.88
N VAL A 66 1.76 6.33 6.44
CA VAL A 66 0.98 6.31 7.69
C VAL A 66 1.70 5.38 8.66
N VAL A 67 1.89 5.84 9.88
CA VAL A 67 2.59 5.09 10.93
C VAL A 67 1.68 4.94 12.13
N ARG A 68 1.51 3.70 12.59
CA ARG A 68 0.81 3.36 13.81
C ARG A 68 1.81 3.04 14.91
N TRP A 69 1.68 3.70 16.04
CA TRP A 69 2.61 3.60 17.15
C TRP A 69 1.89 3.68 18.50
N ALA A 70 2.52 3.16 19.54
CA ALA A 70 2.00 3.20 20.91
C ALA A 70 3.15 3.40 21.89
N VAL A 71 2.88 4.04 23.02
CA VAL A 71 3.89 4.19 24.08
C VAL A 71 3.97 2.89 24.88
N THR A 72 5.17 2.31 24.96
CA THR A 72 5.42 1.07 25.71
C THR A 72 6.14 1.34 27.02
N SER A 73 7.05 2.31 27.04
CA SER A 73 7.74 2.77 28.26
C SER A 73 7.43 4.25 28.52
N PRO A 74 6.44 4.56 29.37
CA PRO A 74 6.10 5.93 29.72
C PRO A 74 7.27 6.69 30.35
N THR A 75 8.13 6.02 31.12
CA THR A 75 9.31 6.63 31.74
C THR A 75 10.28 7.14 30.69
N LYS A 76 10.68 6.30 29.71
CA LYS A 76 11.55 6.72 28.62
C LYS A 76 10.91 7.82 27.79
N PHE A 77 9.63 7.68 27.46
CA PHE A 77 8.87 8.66 26.67
C PHE A 77 8.89 10.07 27.27
N VAL A 78 8.90 10.20 28.61
CA VAL A 78 8.92 11.51 29.29
C VAL A 78 10.35 12.01 29.55
N MET A 79 11.34 11.12 29.65
CA MET A 79 12.70 11.49 30.05
C MET A 79 13.68 11.69 28.90
N GLU A 80 13.59 10.86 27.86
CA GLU A 80 14.62 10.79 26.81
C GLU A 80 14.49 11.93 25.79
N SER A 81 13.27 12.45 25.60
CA SER A 81 13.01 13.56 24.69
C SER A 81 12.03 14.56 25.30
N ALA A 82 12.27 15.84 24.99
CA ALA A 82 11.33 16.90 25.32
C ALA A 82 10.05 16.81 24.46
N GLU A 83 10.18 16.32 23.22
CA GLU A 83 9.09 16.25 22.25
C GLU A 83 9.16 14.94 21.44
N PRO A 84 8.89 13.79 22.09
CA PRO A 84 9.11 12.45 21.52
C PRO A 84 8.31 12.19 20.23
N GLU A 85 7.16 12.84 20.06
CA GLU A 85 6.35 12.73 18.84
C GLU A 85 7.03 13.40 17.65
N SER A 86 7.70 14.54 17.87
CA SER A 86 8.45 15.29 16.86
C SER A 86 9.73 14.55 16.45
N ASP A 87 10.41 13.94 17.43
CA ASP A 87 11.58 13.10 17.18
C ASP A 87 11.21 11.85 16.37
N LEU A 88 10.11 11.18 16.73
CA LEU A 88 9.60 10.03 15.98
C LEU A 88 9.17 10.45 14.57
N TYR A 89 8.50 11.60 14.42
CA TYR A 89 8.12 12.15 13.12
C TYR A 89 9.36 12.34 12.22
N THR A 90 10.43 12.93 12.76
CA THR A 90 11.69 13.13 12.03
C THR A 90 12.37 11.80 11.69
N ALA A 91 12.38 10.84 12.61
CA ALA A 91 12.94 9.51 12.39
C ALA A 91 12.22 8.77 11.25
N VAL A 92 10.89 8.81 11.22
CA VAL A 92 10.09 8.25 10.13
C VAL A 92 10.41 8.94 8.81
N GLN A 93 10.60 10.27 8.81
CA GLN A 93 10.93 11.00 7.61
C GLN A 93 12.28 10.60 7.02
N LEU A 94 13.29 10.43 7.87
CA LEU A 94 14.63 9.99 7.48
C LEU A 94 14.61 8.54 6.97
N ALA A 95 13.86 7.64 7.64
CA ALA A 95 13.72 6.26 7.22
C ALA A 95 13.01 6.13 5.86
N LEU A 96 11.96 6.93 5.62
CA LEU A 96 11.30 7.00 4.30
C LEU A 96 12.30 7.39 3.22
N ARG A 97 13.08 8.45 3.47
CA ARG A 97 14.08 8.93 2.52
C ARG A 97 15.12 7.85 2.21
N ALA A 98 15.65 7.19 3.23
CA ALA A 98 16.65 6.14 3.06
C ALA A 98 16.12 4.96 2.21
N ALA A 99 14.88 4.52 2.46
CA ALA A 99 14.27 3.41 1.73
C ALA A 99 13.95 3.75 0.26
N VAL A 100 13.62 5.00 -0.06
CA VAL A 100 13.27 5.41 -1.43
C VAL A 100 14.50 5.68 -2.30
N VAL A 101 15.57 6.25 -1.73
CA VAL A 101 16.78 6.65 -2.49
C VAL A 101 17.49 5.47 -3.16
N THR A 102 17.37 4.26 -2.60
CA THR A 102 18.02 3.05 -3.13
C THR A 102 17.21 2.35 -4.23
N ARG A 103 15.99 2.81 -4.52
CA ARG A 103 15.06 2.17 -5.46
C ARG A 103 14.81 3.05 -6.68
N ALA A 104 14.57 2.42 -7.83
CA ALA A 104 14.10 3.11 -9.02
C ALA A 104 12.63 3.51 -8.87
N HIS A 105 12.19 4.60 -9.51
CA HIS A 105 10.80 5.09 -9.43
C HIS A 105 9.74 4.03 -9.76
N SER A 106 10.03 3.15 -10.72
CA SER A 106 9.12 2.09 -11.18
C SER A 106 8.94 0.96 -10.15
N ALA A 107 9.86 0.82 -9.19
CA ALA A 107 9.82 -0.21 -8.14
C ALA A 107 9.13 0.28 -6.85
N VAL A 108 9.04 1.60 -6.61
CA VAL A 108 8.55 2.15 -5.34
C VAL A 108 7.09 1.77 -5.06
N ASP A 109 6.21 1.84 -6.06
CA ASP A 109 4.78 1.52 -5.88
C ASP A 109 4.51 0.00 -5.86
N PRO A 110 5.09 -0.83 -6.76
CA PRO A 110 4.95 -2.28 -6.70
C PRO A 110 5.55 -2.92 -5.43
N GLU A 111 6.68 -2.40 -4.93
CA GLU A 111 7.38 -2.93 -3.76
C GLU A 111 7.05 -2.18 -2.47
N ARG A 112 5.89 -1.51 -2.40
CA ARG A 112 5.51 -0.68 -1.24
C ARG A 112 5.56 -1.41 0.11
N ASP A 113 5.29 -2.72 0.11
CA ASP A 113 5.35 -3.55 1.30
C ASP A 113 6.81 -3.78 1.76
N ALA A 114 7.74 -3.94 0.81
CA ALA A 114 9.17 -4.04 1.11
C ALA A 114 9.72 -2.71 1.65
N VAL A 115 9.28 -1.58 1.07
CA VAL A 115 9.60 -0.24 1.59
C VAL A 115 9.08 -0.08 3.02
N ALA A 116 7.85 -0.50 3.29
CA ALA A 116 7.27 -0.43 4.64
C ALA A 116 8.06 -1.27 5.67
N VAL A 117 8.49 -2.47 5.31
CA VAL A 117 9.31 -3.33 6.18
C VAL A 117 10.67 -2.69 6.48
N GLU A 118 11.34 -2.16 5.47
CA GLU A 118 12.63 -1.48 5.63
C GLU A 118 12.51 -0.22 6.50
N MET A 119 11.46 0.57 6.28
CA MET A 119 11.16 1.74 7.13
C MET A 119 10.91 1.34 8.58
N LEU A 120 10.16 0.27 8.82
CA LEU A 120 9.89 -0.23 10.17
C LEU A 120 11.20 -0.64 10.87
N ALA A 121 12.09 -1.33 10.17
CA ALA A 121 13.41 -1.68 10.69
C ALA A 121 14.27 -0.44 10.98
N GLY A 122 14.25 0.57 10.10
CA GLY A 122 14.99 1.81 10.28
C GLY A 122 14.50 2.68 11.45
N VAL A 123 13.20 2.64 11.76
CA VAL A 123 12.60 3.43 12.86
C VAL A 123 12.62 2.69 14.19
N ALA A 124 12.63 1.34 14.19
CA ALA A 124 12.48 0.53 15.39
C ALA A 124 13.47 0.89 16.52
N ALA A 125 14.76 0.98 16.20
CA ALA A 125 15.80 1.31 17.19
C ALA A 125 15.57 2.68 17.84
N ARG A 126 15.25 3.69 17.01
CA ARG A 126 14.99 5.05 17.49
C ARG A 126 13.70 5.16 18.29
N ALA A 127 12.66 4.41 17.89
CA ALA A 127 11.40 4.36 18.63
C ALA A 127 11.60 3.72 20.02
N GLU A 128 12.40 2.66 20.11
CA GLU A 128 12.70 1.98 21.38
C GLU A 128 13.46 2.87 22.36
N GLU A 129 14.41 3.69 21.87
CA GLU A 129 15.08 4.72 22.67
C GLU A 129 14.06 5.69 23.28
N LEU A 130 13.07 6.12 22.50
CA LEU A 130 11.99 7.02 22.94
C LEU A 130 10.92 6.32 23.80
N GLY A 131 11.02 5.01 24.04
CA GLY A 131 9.98 4.25 24.75
C GLY A 131 8.70 4.02 23.96
N ILE A 132 8.77 4.11 22.63
CA ILE A 132 7.67 3.94 21.68
C ILE A 132 7.85 2.63 20.91
N THR A 133 6.75 1.92 20.67
CA THR A 133 6.73 0.81 19.71
C THR A 133 5.96 1.24 18.47
N VAL A 134 6.56 1.06 17.29
CA VAL A 134 5.89 1.21 16.00
C VAL A 134 5.29 -0.14 15.62
N SER A 135 3.96 -0.21 15.55
CA SER A 135 3.26 -1.46 15.25
C SER A 135 3.11 -1.70 13.75
N GLU A 136 2.95 -0.64 12.97
CA GLU A 136 2.68 -0.73 11.53
C GLU A 136 3.19 0.53 10.83
N VAL A 137 3.82 0.35 9.67
CA VAL A 137 4.14 1.41 8.72
C VAL A 137 3.50 0.99 7.40
N ALA A 138 2.77 1.90 6.76
CA ALA A 138 2.16 1.66 5.47
C ALA A 138 2.41 2.84 4.54
N VAL A 139 2.81 2.54 3.30
CA VAL A 139 2.89 3.55 2.23
C VAL A 139 1.46 3.79 1.75
N ARG A 140 1.00 5.05 1.85
CA ARG A 140 -0.35 5.45 1.49
C ARG A 140 -0.46 5.77 0.01
N ASP A 141 0.41 6.65 -0.48
CA ASP A 141 0.38 7.16 -1.85
C ASP A 141 1.79 7.43 -2.37
N VAL A 142 2.05 7.06 -3.63
CA VAL A 142 3.28 7.38 -4.37
C VAL A 142 2.90 8.15 -5.64
N VAL A 143 3.33 9.41 -5.71
CA VAL A 143 2.97 10.34 -6.79
C VAL A 143 4.22 10.72 -7.57
N MET A 144 4.33 10.21 -8.79
CA MET A 144 5.34 10.66 -9.77
C MET A 144 5.00 12.04 -10.37
N PRO A 145 6.00 12.78 -10.90
CA PRO A 145 5.78 14.03 -11.61
C PRO A 145 4.86 13.82 -12.83
N GLY A 146 4.02 14.82 -13.11
CA GLY A 146 2.98 14.70 -14.14
C GLY A 146 3.51 14.46 -15.56
N GLU A 147 4.71 14.94 -15.88
CA GLU A 147 5.35 14.74 -17.19
C GLU A 147 5.73 13.28 -17.41
N LEU A 148 6.47 12.69 -16.45
CA LEU A 148 6.87 11.28 -16.52
C LEU A 148 5.67 10.34 -16.45
N ARG A 149 4.68 10.64 -15.59
CA ARG A 149 3.44 9.87 -15.56
C ARG A 149 2.74 9.86 -16.92
N ARG A 150 2.65 11.01 -17.59
CA ARG A 150 2.04 11.08 -18.93
C ARG A 150 2.82 10.28 -19.97
N ALA A 151 4.15 10.39 -19.97
CA ALA A 151 5.00 9.62 -20.88
C ALA A 151 4.87 8.11 -20.67
N ALA A 152 4.92 7.66 -19.41
CA ALA A 152 4.76 6.25 -19.05
C ALA A 152 3.36 5.72 -19.43
N LEU A 153 2.31 6.50 -19.19
CA LEU A 153 0.95 6.14 -19.60
C LEU A 153 0.84 6.05 -21.13
N ALA A 154 1.43 6.98 -21.87
CA ALA A 154 1.44 6.94 -23.33
C ALA A 154 2.17 5.70 -23.88
N GLU A 155 3.32 5.35 -23.30
CA GLU A 155 4.06 4.14 -23.66
C GLU A 155 3.25 2.87 -23.37
N LEU A 156 2.63 2.78 -22.19
CA LEU A 156 1.78 1.64 -21.81
C LEU A 156 0.58 1.50 -22.74
N VAL A 157 -0.06 2.61 -23.12
CA VAL A 157 -1.17 2.62 -24.07
C VAL A 157 -0.69 2.12 -25.44
N ALA A 158 0.40 2.66 -25.97
CA ALA A 158 0.95 2.25 -27.26
C ALA A 158 1.35 0.76 -27.28
N ALA A 159 1.97 0.26 -26.20
CA ALA A 159 2.32 -1.16 -26.07
C ALA A 159 1.07 -2.06 -26.01
N SER A 160 0.02 -1.62 -25.30
CA SER A 160 -1.27 -2.32 -25.23
C SER A 160 -1.95 -2.39 -26.60
N GLU A 161 -2.00 -1.26 -27.32
CA GLU A 161 -2.56 -1.18 -28.67
C GLU A 161 -1.79 -2.06 -29.66
N GLY A 162 -0.46 -2.05 -29.59
CA GLY A 162 0.39 -2.91 -30.41
C GLY A 162 0.15 -4.40 -30.14
N ARG A 163 0.03 -4.80 -28.87
CA ARG A 163 -0.32 -6.19 -28.49
C ARG A 163 -1.69 -6.58 -29.02
N ALA A 164 -2.69 -5.71 -28.88
CA ALA A 164 -4.03 -5.95 -29.38
C ALA A 164 -4.07 -6.08 -30.91
N ALA A 165 -3.30 -5.24 -31.63
CA ALA A 165 -3.19 -5.33 -33.09
C ALA A 165 -2.55 -6.63 -33.55
N LEU A 166 -1.49 -7.06 -32.88
CA LEU A 166 -0.80 -8.31 -33.18
C LEU A 166 -1.68 -9.53 -32.92
N GLU A 167 -2.48 -9.51 -31.86
CA GLU A 167 -3.44 -10.58 -31.57
C GLU A 167 -4.59 -10.62 -32.59
N ARG A 168 -5.09 -9.45 -33.02
CA ARG A 168 -6.07 -9.37 -34.12
C ARG A 168 -5.51 -9.95 -35.42
N ALA A 169 -4.31 -9.56 -35.82
CA ALA A 169 -3.67 -10.08 -37.04
C ALA A 169 -3.46 -11.60 -36.98
N ARG A 170 -3.09 -12.14 -35.81
CA ARG A 170 -3.01 -13.60 -35.58
C ARG A 170 -4.37 -14.26 -35.70
N GLY A 171 -5.41 -13.70 -35.08
CA GLY A 171 -6.79 -14.19 -35.16
C GLY A 171 -7.32 -14.20 -36.60
N GLU A 172 -7.10 -13.13 -37.35
CA GLU A 172 -7.47 -13.02 -38.76
C GLU A 172 -6.75 -14.06 -39.61
N THR A 173 -5.44 -14.23 -39.41
CA THR A 173 -4.66 -15.25 -40.13
C THR A 173 -5.15 -16.66 -39.82
N ALA A 174 -5.45 -16.96 -38.55
CA ALA A 174 -6.00 -18.25 -38.15
C ALA A 174 -7.39 -18.51 -38.73
N ALA A 175 -8.26 -17.49 -38.77
CA ALA A 175 -9.57 -17.56 -39.39
C ALA A 175 -9.47 -17.81 -40.90
N LEU A 176 -8.64 -17.06 -41.62
CA LEU A 176 -8.42 -17.23 -43.05
C LEU A 176 -7.85 -18.61 -43.41
N ARG A 177 -6.90 -19.12 -42.63
CA ARG A 177 -6.38 -20.49 -42.81
C ARG A 177 -7.47 -21.55 -42.62
N SER A 178 -8.32 -21.36 -41.61
CA SER A 178 -9.44 -22.27 -41.36
C SER A 178 -10.46 -22.24 -42.50
N LEU A 179 -10.77 -21.06 -43.03
CA LEU A 179 -11.65 -20.88 -44.19
C LEU A 179 -11.04 -21.50 -45.46
N LEU A 180 -9.74 -21.31 -45.72
CA LEU A 180 -9.06 -21.92 -46.86
C LEU A 180 -9.08 -23.45 -46.79
N ASN A 181 -8.83 -24.01 -45.61
CA ASN A 181 -8.91 -25.47 -45.41
C ASN A 181 -10.34 -25.98 -45.62
N ALA A 182 -11.35 -25.26 -45.12
CA ALA A 182 -12.75 -25.60 -45.33
C ALA A 182 -13.14 -25.54 -46.82
N ALA A 183 -12.67 -24.51 -47.55
CA ALA A 183 -12.91 -24.39 -48.99
C ALA A 183 -12.27 -25.53 -49.78
N ARG A 184 -11.02 -25.90 -49.49
CA ARG A 184 -10.34 -27.04 -50.12
C ARG A 184 -11.07 -28.36 -49.86
N LEU A 185 -11.49 -28.60 -48.61
CA LEU A 185 -12.24 -29.80 -48.26
C LEU A 185 -13.59 -29.87 -49.00
N ALA A 186 -14.24 -28.72 -49.19
CA ALA A 186 -15.49 -28.65 -49.95
C ALA A 186 -15.29 -28.88 -51.46
N GLU A 187 -14.18 -28.41 -52.04
CA GLU A 187 -13.81 -28.70 -53.43
C GLU A 187 -13.49 -30.18 -53.65
N GLU A 188 -12.74 -30.80 -52.73
CA GLU A 188 -12.40 -32.23 -52.78
C GLU A 188 -13.64 -33.14 -52.60
N HIS A 189 -14.64 -32.68 -51.84
CA HIS A 189 -15.85 -33.43 -51.54
C HIS A 189 -17.13 -32.58 -51.73
N PRO A 190 -17.63 -32.41 -52.96
CA PRO A 190 -18.78 -31.53 -53.24
C PRO A 190 -20.07 -31.92 -52.48
N ALA A 191 -20.26 -33.20 -52.15
CA ALA A 191 -21.38 -33.68 -51.34
C ALA A 191 -21.38 -33.12 -49.89
N LEU A 192 -20.24 -32.67 -49.36
CA LEU A 192 -20.17 -32.03 -48.03
C LEU A 192 -20.98 -30.74 -47.97
N LEU A 193 -21.02 -29.96 -49.05
CA LEU A 193 -21.78 -28.70 -49.09
C LEU A 193 -23.29 -28.96 -49.01
N GLU A 194 -23.78 -29.99 -49.72
CA GLU A 194 -25.19 -30.41 -49.64
C GLU A 194 -25.55 -30.90 -48.23
N LEU A 195 -24.71 -31.75 -47.63
CA LEU A 195 -24.92 -32.22 -46.25
C LEU A 195 -24.90 -31.06 -45.25
N ARG A 196 -24.00 -30.09 -45.41
CA ARG A 196 -23.94 -28.91 -44.54
C ARG A 196 -25.18 -28.03 -44.73
N ALA A 197 -25.67 -27.86 -45.96
CA ALA A 197 -26.90 -27.12 -46.24
C ALA A 197 -28.10 -27.78 -45.56
N LEU A 198 -28.24 -29.12 -45.67
CA LEU A 198 -29.29 -29.87 -44.99
C LEU A 198 -29.20 -29.77 -43.45
N GLN A 199 -28.00 -29.89 -42.88
CA GLN A 199 -27.81 -29.69 -41.43
C GLN A 199 -28.21 -28.29 -40.98
N THR A 200 -27.82 -27.26 -41.72
CA THR A 200 -28.13 -25.85 -41.39
C THR A 200 -29.65 -25.61 -41.46
N ALA A 201 -30.30 -26.15 -42.49
CA ALA A 201 -31.75 -26.11 -42.62
C ALA A 201 -32.45 -26.83 -41.44
N SER A 202 -31.94 -27.98 -40.99
CA SER A 202 -32.50 -28.67 -39.83
C SER A 202 -32.36 -27.87 -38.54
N THR A 203 -31.23 -27.18 -38.30
CA THR A 203 -31.04 -26.38 -37.09
C THR A 203 -31.95 -25.16 -37.03
N VAL A 204 -32.20 -24.50 -38.17
CA VAL A 204 -33.12 -23.34 -38.23
C VAL A 204 -34.58 -23.76 -38.04
N VAL A 205 -34.95 -24.96 -38.49
CA VAL A 205 -36.31 -25.51 -38.28
C VAL A 205 -36.57 -25.86 -36.81
N VAL A 206 -35.53 -26.22 -36.04
CA VAL A 206 -35.63 -26.56 -34.61
C VAL A 206 -35.70 -25.31 -33.71
N ASP A 207 -35.13 -24.18 -34.12
CA ASP A 207 -35.09 -22.94 -33.31
C ASP A 207 -36.30 -22.00 -33.50
N ARG A 208 -37.43 -22.52 -34.03
CA ARG A 208 -38.67 -21.73 -34.10
C ARG A 208 -39.20 -21.53 -32.67
N PRO A 209 -39.23 -20.30 -32.11
CA PRO A 209 -39.70 -20.12 -30.74
C PRO A 209 -41.17 -20.53 -30.66
N ALA A 210 -41.47 -21.45 -29.73
CA ALA A 210 -42.83 -21.77 -29.34
C ALA A 210 -43.53 -20.46 -28.93
N ARG A 211 -44.46 -20.01 -29.79
CA ARG A 211 -45.25 -18.80 -29.57
C ARG A 211 -46.03 -19.02 -28.26
N LYS A 212 -45.63 -18.36 -27.17
CA LYS A 212 -46.40 -18.32 -25.92
C LYS A 212 -47.78 -17.75 -26.22
N SER A 213 -48.81 -18.57 -26.00
CA SER A 213 -50.20 -18.18 -25.85
C SER A 213 -50.42 -17.48 -24.53
#